data_AF-A0A8S3TTX9-F1
#
_entry.id   AF-A0A8S3TTX9-F1
#
_cell.length_a   1.000
_cell.length_b   1.000
_cell.length_c   1.000
_cell.angle_alpha   90.00
_cell.angle_beta   90.00
_cell.angle_gamma   90.00
#
_symmetry.space_group_name_H-M   'P 1'
#
loop_
_entity.id
_entity.type
_entity.pdbx_description
1 polymer ?
#
loop_
_entity_poly.entity_id
_entity_poly.type
_entity_poly.pdbx_seq_one_letter_code
_entity_poly.pdbx_strand_id
1 'polypeptide(L)'
;MLPDVVHAFRKNNLIIYLLMLFTLISTAKFDFKNICFLLFCDILRYWSTDSTSKMRYPFKETQQFWWLGKILFHGRFQRFMSGYKHAGQSNLTGYLNPATARINFALPSHIHINEHPIDLKIPDIKGPGIFHEMIQLISSQKKNSYVLTFDGKKLAPGLTDEAGDIDLLGYGPEPLHQQHEQYTKSKEIISKITGYLQGSSKSDNYIKNALLDVSHRVSKSIRDLRQLIATIRKQRSFRT
;
A
#
# COMPACT_ATOMS: atom_id res chain seq x y z
N MET A 1 -4.87 -39.69 -6.23
CA MET A 1 -5.00 -38.22 -6.11
C MET A 1 -5.00 -37.73 -4.66
N LEU A 2 -6.04 -37.96 -3.84
CA LEU A 2 -6.05 -37.42 -2.47
C LEU A 2 -4.89 -37.95 -1.59
N PRO A 3 -4.54 -39.25 -1.62
CA PRO A 3 -3.36 -39.75 -0.90
C PRO A 3 -2.05 -39.07 -1.33
N ASP A 4 -1.89 -38.82 -2.62
CA ASP A 4 -0.70 -38.17 -3.19
C ASP A 4 -0.60 -36.70 -2.76
N VAL A 5 -1.73 -35.99 -2.71
CA VAL A 5 -1.82 -34.62 -2.19
C VAL A 5 -1.43 -34.59 -0.71
N VAL A 6 -2.01 -35.49 0.10
CA VAL A 6 -1.67 -35.59 1.53
C VAL A 6 -0.19 -35.90 1.72
N HIS A 7 0.37 -36.82 0.92
CA HIS A 7 1.79 -37.15 0.96
C HIS A 7 2.67 -35.93 0.59
N ALA A 8 2.32 -35.19 -0.47
CA ALA A 8 3.04 -33.98 -0.86
C ALA A 8 3.01 -32.89 0.23
N PHE A 9 1.86 -32.66 0.87
CA PHE A 9 1.75 -31.70 1.97
C PHE A 9 2.55 -32.14 3.20
N ARG A 10 2.59 -33.44 3.51
CA ARG A 10 3.45 -33.98 4.58
C ARG A 10 4.93 -33.77 4.28
N LYS A 11 5.38 -34.11 3.07
CA LYS A 11 6.77 -33.96 2.63
C LYS A 11 7.26 -32.51 2.74
N ASN A 12 6.37 -31.54 2.57
CA ASN A 12 6.69 -30.11 2.64
C ASN A 12 6.38 -29.47 4.01
N ASN A 13 6.04 -30.25 5.05
CA ASN A 13 5.67 -29.74 6.38
C ASN A 13 4.45 -28.79 6.39
N LEU A 14 3.53 -28.94 5.44
CA LEU A 14 2.33 -28.10 5.30
C LEU A 14 1.03 -28.80 5.68
N ILE A 15 1.09 -30.06 6.13
CA ILE A 15 -0.10 -30.90 6.39
C ILE A 15 -1.07 -30.28 7.40
N ILE A 16 -0.55 -29.56 8.40
CA ILE A 16 -1.40 -28.90 9.41
C ILE A 16 -2.31 -27.84 8.78
N TYR A 17 -1.82 -27.07 7.81
CA TYR A 17 -2.61 -26.06 7.12
C TYR A 17 -3.69 -26.68 6.22
N LEU A 18 -3.39 -27.83 5.60
CA LEU A 18 -4.39 -28.58 4.83
C LEU A 18 -5.53 -29.07 5.72
N LEU A 19 -5.21 -29.63 6.90
CA LEU A 19 -6.21 -30.06 7.87
C LEU A 19 -7.04 -28.88 8.39
N MET A 20 -6.40 -27.76 8.73
CA MET A 20 -7.09 -26.54 9.14
C MET A 20 -8.06 -26.04 8.07
N LEU A 21 -7.65 -26.03 6.79
CA LEU A 21 -8.52 -25.64 5.69
C LEU A 21 -9.74 -26.56 5.60
N PHE A 22 -9.55 -27.89 5.64
CA PHE A 22 -10.67 -28.83 5.62
C PHE A 22 -11.62 -28.67 6.81
N THR A 23 -11.09 -28.43 8.01
CA THR A 23 -11.92 -28.16 9.20
C THR A 23 -12.71 -26.85 9.04
N LEU A 24 -12.10 -25.78 8.52
CA LEU A 24 -12.80 -24.52 8.30
C LEU A 24 -13.91 -24.66 7.25
N ILE A 25 -13.67 -25.44 6.19
CA ILE A 25 -14.67 -25.73 5.15
C ILE A 25 -15.80 -26.59 5.72
N SER A 26 -15.48 -27.68 6.42
CA SER A 26 -16.50 -28.60 6.95
C SER A 26 -17.38 -27.96 8.03
N THR A 27 -16.85 -26.97 8.75
CA THR A 27 -17.60 -26.20 9.76
C THR A 27 -18.29 -24.96 9.20
N ALA A 28 -18.27 -24.75 7.87
CA ALA A 28 -18.82 -23.57 7.19
C ALA A 28 -18.28 -22.22 7.72
N LYS A 29 -17.06 -22.23 8.29
CA LYS A 29 -16.38 -21.04 8.80
C LYS A 29 -15.48 -20.36 7.76
N PHE A 30 -15.24 -21.03 6.63
CA PHE A 30 -14.40 -20.49 5.57
C PHE A 30 -15.19 -19.63 4.59
N ASP A 31 -14.78 -18.37 4.42
CA ASP A 31 -15.36 -17.48 3.42
C ASP A 31 -14.68 -17.66 2.06
N PHE A 32 -15.36 -18.34 1.13
CA PHE A 32 -14.89 -18.53 -0.24
C PHE A 32 -14.85 -17.24 -1.07
N LYS A 33 -15.43 -16.14 -0.60
CA LYS A 33 -15.32 -14.82 -1.24
C LYS A 33 -14.14 -14.00 -0.71
N ASN A 34 -13.38 -14.54 0.24
CA ASN A 34 -12.20 -13.87 0.76
C ASN A 34 -11.18 -13.60 -0.35
N ILE A 35 -10.71 -12.36 -0.45
CA ILE A 35 -9.81 -11.96 -1.54
C ILE A 35 -8.50 -12.76 -1.58
N CYS A 36 -7.92 -13.12 -0.43
CA CYS A 36 -6.69 -13.91 -0.40
C CYS A 36 -6.91 -15.32 -0.96
N PHE A 37 -8.07 -15.91 -0.68
CA PHE A 37 -8.43 -17.22 -1.23
C PHE A 37 -8.69 -17.16 -2.73
N LEU A 38 -9.39 -16.14 -3.21
CA LEU A 38 -9.63 -15.95 -4.65
C LEU A 38 -8.32 -15.72 -5.41
N LEU A 39 -7.41 -14.91 -4.86
CA LEU A 39 -6.07 -14.72 -5.43
C LEU A 39 -5.25 -16.02 -5.43
N PHE A 40 -5.38 -16.86 -4.39
CA PHE A 40 -4.77 -18.19 -4.38
C PHE A 40 -5.36 -19.10 -5.47
N CYS A 41 -6.68 -19.07 -5.67
CA CYS A 41 -7.32 -19.79 -6.77
C CYS A 41 -6.79 -19.33 -8.15
N ASP A 42 -6.53 -18.05 -8.34
CA ASP A 42 -5.91 -17.54 -9.57
C ASP A 42 -4.48 -18.05 -9.76
N ILE A 43 -3.70 -18.19 -8.68
CA ILE A 43 -2.38 -18.83 -8.73
C ILE A 43 -2.52 -20.29 -9.17
N LEU A 44 -3.44 -21.06 -8.57
CA LEU A 44 -3.66 -22.45 -8.97
C LEU A 44 -4.03 -22.58 -10.45
N ARG A 45 -4.91 -21.70 -10.95
CA ARG A 45 -5.25 -21.65 -12.37
C ARG A 45 -4.04 -21.32 -13.23
N TYR A 46 -3.25 -20.32 -12.84
CA TYR A 46 -2.05 -19.92 -13.57
C TYR A 46 -1.11 -21.12 -13.78
N TRP A 47 -0.80 -21.88 -12.74
CA TRP A 47 0.05 -23.08 -12.83
C TRP A 47 -0.61 -24.25 -13.56
N SER A 48 -1.93 -24.25 -13.71
CA SER A 48 -2.68 -25.30 -14.41
C SER A 48 -2.86 -25.00 -15.91
N THR A 49 -2.48 -23.81 -16.38
CA THR A 49 -2.59 -23.45 -17.81
C THR A 49 -1.36 -23.90 -18.59
N ASP A 50 -1.54 -24.25 -19.87
CA ASP A 50 -0.38 -24.57 -20.74
C ASP A 50 0.46 -23.32 -21.01
N SER A 51 -0.20 -22.15 -21.11
CA SER A 51 0.45 -20.88 -21.42
C SER A 51 -0.17 -19.78 -20.58
N THR A 52 0.67 -18.89 -20.04
CA THR A 52 0.21 -17.73 -19.27
C THR A 52 -0.70 -16.80 -20.09
N SER A 53 -0.58 -16.80 -21.42
CA SER A 53 -1.43 -16.01 -22.32
C SER A 53 -2.88 -16.50 -22.36
N LYS A 54 -3.13 -17.76 -22.00
CA LYS A 54 -4.48 -18.36 -21.92
C LYS A 54 -5.16 -18.10 -20.56
N MET A 55 -4.46 -17.47 -19.61
CA MET A 55 -5.01 -17.20 -18.30
C MET A 55 -6.28 -16.33 -18.39
N ARG A 56 -7.30 -16.70 -17.61
CA ARG A 56 -8.56 -15.97 -17.46
C ARG A 56 -8.81 -15.72 -15.98
N TYR A 57 -9.40 -14.56 -15.68
CA TYR A 57 -9.66 -14.11 -14.32
C TYR A 57 -11.18 -14.06 -14.10
N PRO A 58 -11.78 -15.14 -13.58
CA PRO A 58 -13.24 -15.25 -13.52
C PRO A 58 -13.86 -14.46 -12.37
N PHE A 59 -13.08 -14.12 -11.34
CA PHE A 59 -13.60 -13.50 -10.13
C PHE A 59 -13.52 -11.98 -10.22
N LYS A 60 -14.68 -11.30 -10.17
CA LYS A 60 -14.74 -9.82 -10.21
C LYS A 60 -13.99 -9.18 -9.05
N GLU A 61 -14.00 -9.81 -7.88
CA GLU A 61 -13.34 -9.36 -6.66
C GLU A 61 -11.81 -9.30 -6.83
N THR A 62 -11.22 -10.25 -7.56
CA THR A 62 -9.77 -10.24 -7.85
C THR A 62 -9.42 -9.11 -8.82
N GLN A 63 -10.25 -8.91 -9.85
CA GLN A 63 -10.10 -7.79 -10.78
C GLN A 63 -10.23 -6.45 -10.05
N GLN A 64 -11.17 -6.34 -9.12
CA GLN A 64 -11.35 -5.19 -8.22
C GLN A 64 -10.13 -4.89 -7.39
N PHE A 65 -9.57 -5.90 -6.74
CA PHE A 65 -8.36 -5.77 -5.95
C PHE A 65 -7.20 -5.23 -6.79
N TRP A 66 -6.99 -5.79 -7.99
CA TRP A 66 -5.91 -5.37 -8.88
C TRP A 66 -6.12 -3.95 -9.44
N TRP A 67 -7.35 -3.62 -9.79
CA TRP A 67 -7.71 -2.28 -10.24
C TRP A 67 -7.50 -1.24 -9.15
N LEU A 68 -8.02 -1.48 -7.94
CA LEU A 68 -7.88 -0.55 -6.82
C LEU A 68 -6.41 -0.34 -6.45
N GLY A 69 -5.63 -1.42 -6.37
CA GLY A 69 -4.20 -1.32 -6.09
C GLY A 69 -3.44 -0.54 -7.18
N LYS A 70 -3.85 -0.67 -8.45
CA LYS A 70 -3.32 0.15 -9.55
C LYS A 70 -3.73 1.62 -9.41
N ILE A 71 -4.96 1.93 -9.01
CA ILE A 71 -5.38 3.34 -8.84
C ILE A 71 -4.61 4.00 -7.69
N LEU A 72 -4.46 3.31 -6.55
CA LEU A 72 -3.83 3.88 -5.35
C LEU A 72 -2.30 3.98 -5.44
N PHE A 73 -1.66 3.02 -6.11
CA PHE A 73 -0.19 2.86 -6.08
C PHE A 73 0.43 2.72 -7.48
N HIS A 74 -0.36 2.93 -8.54
CA HIS A 74 0.04 2.83 -9.94
C HIS A 74 0.72 1.48 -10.26
N GLY A 75 1.62 1.47 -11.24
CA GLY A 75 2.34 0.27 -11.65
C GLY A 75 3.28 -0.31 -10.59
N ARG A 76 3.61 0.44 -9.52
CA ARG A 76 4.51 -0.04 -8.45
C ARG A 76 3.88 -1.20 -7.68
N PHE A 77 2.59 -1.09 -7.35
CA PHE A 77 1.85 -2.17 -6.69
C PHE A 77 1.84 -3.44 -7.53
N GLN A 78 1.58 -3.31 -8.83
CA GLN A 78 1.54 -4.45 -9.75
C GLN A 78 2.91 -5.13 -9.86
N ARG A 79 4.01 -4.38 -9.95
CA ARG A 79 5.36 -4.94 -9.96
C ARG A 79 5.71 -5.65 -8.66
N PHE A 80 5.42 -5.01 -7.52
CA PHE A 80 5.70 -5.57 -6.20
C PHE A 80 4.91 -6.86 -5.96
N MET A 81 3.60 -6.81 -6.20
CA MET A 81 2.70 -7.93 -5.91
C MET A 81 2.82 -9.06 -6.93
N SER A 82 3.11 -8.81 -8.21
CA SER A 82 3.24 -9.92 -9.17
C SER A 82 4.55 -10.69 -9.05
N GLY A 83 5.59 -10.08 -8.46
CA GLY A 83 6.91 -10.68 -8.37
C GLY A 83 7.68 -10.64 -9.69
N TYR A 84 8.77 -11.40 -9.74
CA TYR A 84 9.66 -11.42 -10.91
C TYR A 84 9.06 -12.33 -11.99
N LYS A 85 8.17 -11.76 -12.82
CA LYS A 85 7.70 -12.41 -14.05
C LYS A 85 8.89 -12.67 -14.98
N HIS A 86 8.78 -13.71 -15.82
CA HIS A 86 9.80 -14.20 -16.76
C HIS A 86 10.78 -13.12 -17.25
N ALA A 87 11.86 -12.91 -16.50
CA ALA A 87 12.89 -11.97 -16.90
C ALA A 87 13.65 -12.58 -18.07
N GLY A 88 13.71 -11.87 -19.20
CA GLY A 88 14.41 -12.31 -20.41
C GLY A 88 13.61 -13.16 -21.39
N GLN A 89 12.32 -13.47 -21.17
CA GLN A 89 11.48 -14.13 -22.18
C GLN A 89 10.79 -13.15 -23.14
N SER A 90 11.44 -12.03 -23.47
CA SER A 90 10.96 -11.11 -24.51
C SER A 90 11.15 -11.67 -25.93
N ASN A 91 11.89 -12.77 -26.11
CA ASN A 91 12.39 -13.18 -27.42
C ASN A 91 11.90 -14.55 -27.93
N LEU A 92 10.99 -15.25 -27.25
CA LEU A 92 10.60 -16.61 -27.66
C LEU A 92 9.07 -16.80 -27.70
N THR A 93 8.52 -16.69 -28.91
CA THR A 93 7.37 -17.47 -29.40
C THR A 93 6.13 -17.58 -28.51
N GLY A 94 5.44 -16.48 -28.14
CA GLY A 94 4.00 -16.42 -27.76
C GLY A 94 3.44 -17.37 -26.68
N TYR A 95 4.27 -18.26 -26.14
CA TYR A 95 3.95 -19.39 -25.29
C TYR A 95 4.90 -19.32 -24.11
N LEU A 96 4.36 -18.80 -23.01
CA LEU A 96 5.11 -18.63 -21.78
C LEU A 96 4.64 -19.76 -20.86
N ASN A 97 5.53 -20.72 -20.60
CA ASN A 97 5.22 -21.85 -19.74
C ASN A 97 5.14 -21.39 -18.28
N PRO A 98 3.98 -21.48 -17.60
CA PRO A 98 3.83 -21.07 -16.20
C PRO A 98 4.82 -21.75 -15.26
N ALA A 99 5.23 -22.99 -15.56
CA ALA A 99 6.17 -23.78 -14.77
C ALA A 99 7.53 -23.07 -14.55
N THR A 100 7.90 -22.17 -15.47
CA THR A 100 9.18 -21.44 -15.43
C THR A 100 9.08 -20.06 -14.77
N ALA A 101 7.87 -19.63 -14.41
CA ALA A 101 7.61 -18.32 -13.83
C ALA A 101 7.96 -18.29 -12.34
N ARG A 102 8.39 -17.14 -11.82
CA ARG A 102 8.51 -16.88 -10.38
C ARG A 102 7.57 -15.76 -9.97
N ILE A 103 6.28 -16.08 -10.01
CA ILE A 103 5.22 -15.15 -9.61
C ILE A 103 4.90 -15.27 -8.11
N ASN A 104 4.55 -14.14 -7.50
CA ASN A 104 3.92 -14.12 -6.17
C ASN A 104 2.41 -14.27 -6.31
N PHE A 105 1.81 -13.51 -7.24
CA PHE A 105 0.40 -13.58 -7.59
C PHE A 105 0.20 -13.51 -9.11
N ALA A 106 -0.84 -14.19 -9.60
CA ALA A 106 -1.25 -14.11 -11.00
C ALA A 106 -1.94 -12.75 -11.25
N LEU A 107 -1.16 -11.81 -11.79
CA LEU A 107 -1.63 -10.45 -12.11
C LEU A 107 -2.25 -10.40 -13.53
N PRO A 108 -3.50 -9.93 -13.69
CA PRO A 108 -4.11 -9.70 -15.00
C PRO A 108 -3.35 -8.68 -15.86
N SER A 109 -3.52 -8.76 -17.17
CA SER A 109 -2.93 -7.77 -18.07
C SER A 109 -3.51 -6.38 -17.83
N HIS A 110 -2.75 -5.33 -18.15
CA HIS A 110 -3.22 -3.95 -18.01
C HIS A 110 -4.52 -3.67 -18.77
N ILE A 111 -4.68 -4.34 -19.92
CA ILE A 111 -5.89 -4.26 -20.76
C ILE A 111 -7.09 -4.77 -19.95
N HIS A 112 -7.02 -5.98 -19.39
CA HIS A 112 -8.11 -6.56 -18.61
C HIS A 112 -8.45 -5.76 -17.34
N ILE A 113 -7.45 -5.14 -16.71
CA ILE A 113 -7.67 -4.30 -15.52
C ILE A 113 -8.40 -3.00 -15.88
N ASN A 114 -8.19 -2.48 -17.10
CA ASN A 114 -8.77 -1.23 -17.56
C ASN A 114 -10.15 -1.41 -18.21
N GLU A 115 -10.38 -2.53 -18.91
CA GLU A 115 -11.63 -2.83 -19.63
C GLU A 115 -12.80 -3.20 -18.71
N HIS A 116 -12.51 -3.52 -17.45
CA HIS A 116 -13.53 -3.76 -16.43
C HIS A 116 -13.52 -2.61 -15.42
N PRO A 117 -13.98 -1.40 -15.80
CA PRO A 117 -14.22 -0.36 -14.82
C PRO A 117 -15.26 -0.92 -13.86
N ILE A 118 -14.85 -1.06 -12.61
CA ILE A 118 -15.77 -1.48 -11.58
C ILE A 118 -16.70 -0.29 -11.34
N ASP A 119 -17.99 -0.54 -11.14
CA ASP A 119 -19.00 0.45 -10.73
C ASP A 119 -18.72 1.08 -9.35
N LEU A 120 -17.48 1.04 -8.88
CA LEU A 120 -16.97 1.87 -7.81
C LEU A 120 -16.79 3.27 -8.38
N LYS A 121 -17.83 4.10 -8.21
CA LYS A 121 -17.65 5.55 -8.21
C LYS A 121 -16.69 5.88 -7.09
N ILE A 122 -15.38 5.91 -7.39
CA ILE A 122 -14.43 6.58 -6.53
C ILE A 122 -14.97 8.00 -6.42
N PRO A 123 -15.32 8.50 -5.23
CA PRO A 123 -15.79 9.86 -5.09
C PRO A 123 -14.73 10.74 -5.74
N ASP A 124 -15.15 11.49 -6.75
CA ASP A 124 -14.28 12.38 -7.50
C ASP A 124 -13.59 13.24 -6.45
N ILE A 125 -12.32 12.93 -6.18
CA ILE A 125 -11.55 13.69 -5.22
C ILE A 125 -11.45 15.03 -5.91
N LYS A 126 -12.21 16.00 -5.37
CA LYS A 126 -12.35 17.35 -5.90
C LYS A 126 -11.03 17.72 -6.56
N GLY A 127 -11.10 17.97 -7.88
CA GLY A 127 -9.94 18.27 -8.71
C GLY A 127 -9.05 19.34 -8.07
N PRO A 128 -7.81 19.52 -8.56
CA PRO A 128 -6.78 20.34 -7.90
C PRO A 128 -7.37 21.58 -7.26
N GLY A 129 -7.53 21.53 -5.94
CA GLY A 129 -8.19 22.57 -5.18
C GLY A 129 -7.19 23.66 -4.87
N ILE A 130 -7.54 24.90 -5.14
CA ILE A 130 -6.70 26.02 -4.72
C ILE A 130 -6.92 26.22 -3.21
N PHE A 131 -5.87 26.05 -2.42
CA PHE A 131 -5.91 26.36 -0.99
C PHE A 131 -6.01 27.88 -0.82
N HIS A 132 -7.22 28.35 -0.51
CA HIS A 132 -7.50 29.79 -0.39
C HIS A 132 -6.69 30.43 0.74
N GLU A 133 -6.36 29.63 1.76
CA GLU A 133 -5.47 29.99 2.86
C GLU A 133 -4.05 30.31 2.37
N MET A 134 -3.56 29.59 1.35
CA MET A 134 -2.25 29.87 0.72
C MET A 134 -2.29 31.17 -0.10
N ILE A 135 -3.40 31.44 -0.81
CA ILE A 135 -3.61 32.72 -1.50
C ILE A 135 -3.61 33.88 -0.48
N GLN A 136 -4.34 33.73 0.63
CA GLN A 136 -4.43 34.76 1.66
C GLN A 136 -3.07 35.08 2.27
N LEU A 137 -2.26 34.05 2.56
CA LEU A 137 -0.90 34.22 3.07
C LEU A 137 -0.01 35.00 2.10
N ILE A 138 0.00 34.63 0.82
CA ILE A 138 0.76 35.36 -0.22
C ILE A 138 0.29 36.81 -0.31
N SER A 139 -1.03 37.05 -0.30
CA SER A 139 -1.59 38.40 -0.39
C SER A 139 -1.24 39.30 0.81
N SER A 140 -0.96 38.69 1.97
CA SER A 140 -0.51 39.42 3.17
C SER A 140 0.97 39.79 3.14
N GLN A 141 1.80 39.07 2.36
CA GLN A 141 3.23 39.34 2.19
C GLN A 141 3.47 40.22 0.95
N LYS A 142 3.17 41.51 1.07
CA LYS A 142 3.13 42.49 -0.05
C LYS A 142 4.43 42.73 -0.83
N LYS A 143 5.57 42.10 -0.48
CA LYS A 143 6.90 42.51 -0.97
C LYS A 143 7.61 41.55 -1.92
N ASN A 144 7.12 40.32 -2.10
CA ASN A 144 7.88 39.31 -2.84
C ASN A 144 7.19 38.89 -4.14
N SER A 145 7.99 38.68 -5.19
CA SER A 145 7.55 38.06 -6.44
C SER A 145 7.67 36.54 -6.31
N TYR A 146 6.58 35.80 -6.53
CA TYR A 146 6.53 34.35 -6.34
C TYR A 146 6.32 33.61 -7.67
N VAL A 147 6.99 32.48 -7.85
CA VAL A 147 6.71 31.54 -8.96
C VAL A 147 5.86 30.38 -8.44
N LEU A 148 4.65 30.25 -8.97
CA LEU A 148 3.74 29.16 -8.61
C LEU A 148 4.16 27.87 -9.33
N THR A 149 4.79 26.95 -8.62
CA THR A 149 5.15 25.63 -9.16
C THR A 149 3.98 24.65 -9.05
N PHE A 150 3.57 24.08 -10.19
CA PHE A 150 2.35 23.29 -10.42
C PHE A 150 2.29 21.90 -9.73
N ASP A 151 3.12 21.63 -8.72
CA ASP A 151 3.06 20.41 -7.86
C ASP A 151 2.44 20.71 -6.48
N GLY A 152 2.17 21.97 -6.13
CA GLY A 152 1.55 22.33 -4.85
C GLY A 152 2.39 22.01 -3.59
N LYS A 153 3.64 21.53 -3.77
CA LYS A 153 4.55 21.17 -2.68
C LYS A 153 5.63 22.21 -2.38
N LYS A 154 5.85 23.17 -3.29
CA LYS A 154 6.89 24.21 -3.14
C LYS A 154 6.46 25.48 -3.89
N LEU A 155 6.72 26.65 -3.31
CA LEU A 155 6.78 27.93 -4.03
C LEU A 155 8.26 28.30 -4.16
N ALA A 156 8.70 28.63 -5.38
CA ALA A 156 10.07 29.06 -5.64
C ALA A 156 10.10 30.59 -5.79
N PRO A 157 11.22 31.24 -5.42
CA PRO A 157 11.36 32.68 -5.59
C PRO A 157 11.33 33.10 -7.06
N GLY A 158 10.83 34.32 -7.32
CA GLY A 158 11.12 35.03 -8.56
C GLY A 158 12.62 35.34 -8.67
N LEU A 159 13.08 35.63 -9.90
CA LEU A 159 14.48 35.71 -10.35
C LEU A 159 15.41 36.74 -9.66
N THR A 160 15.07 37.33 -8.50
CA THR A 160 15.82 38.45 -7.88
C THR A 160 16.35 38.15 -6.49
N ASP A 161 17.45 38.82 -6.11
CA ASP A 161 18.29 38.57 -4.92
C ASP A 161 17.63 38.83 -3.54
N GLU A 162 16.41 39.35 -3.51
CA GLU A 162 15.65 39.64 -2.28
C GLU A 162 14.74 38.48 -1.81
N ALA A 163 14.72 37.36 -2.54
CA ALA A 163 13.73 36.30 -2.35
C ALA A 163 14.35 35.00 -1.79
N GLY A 164 13.80 34.48 -0.68
CA GLY A 164 14.21 33.22 -0.04
C GLY A 164 13.13 32.12 -0.13
N ASP A 165 13.54 30.85 0.06
CA ASP A 165 12.66 29.68 0.08
C ASP A 165 11.66 29.76 1.25
N ILE A 166 10.34 29.73 0.96
CA ILE A 166 9.30 29.56 1.98
C ILE A 166 8.85 28.10 1.93
N ASP A 167 9.20 27.33 2.97
CA ASP A 167 8.68 25.99 3.18
C ASP A 167 7.22 26.07 3.64
N LEU A 168 6.31 25.48 2.86
CA LEU A 168 4.88 25.48 3.13
C LEU A 168 4.45 24.25 3.94
N LEU A 169 5.39 23.39 4.34
CA LEU A 169 5.16 22.21 5.18
C LEU A 169 4.74 22.62 6.61
N GLY A 170 3.44 22.78 6.81
CA GLY A 170 2.83 23.14 8.10
C GLY A 170 1.54 23.95 7.97
N TYR A 171 1.30 24.59 6.82
CA TYR A 171 0.15 25.46 6.62
C TYR A 171 -0.99 24.74 5.90
N GLY A 172 -1.49 23.66 6.52
CA GLY A 172 -2.71 22.96 6.10
C GLY A 172 -3.82 23.10 7.16
N PRO A 173 -5.10 22.85 6.82
CA PRO A 173 -6.17 22.85 7.81
C PRO A 173 -5.88 21.81 8.93
N GLU A 174 -6.18 22.17 10.18
CA GLU A 174 -6.20 21.21 11.30
C GLU A 174 -7.10 20.01 10.92
N PRO A 175 -6.62 18.75 10.89
CA PRO A 175 -5.54 18.15 11.68
C PRO A 175 -4.20 17.89 10.93
N LEU A 176 -4.01 18.42 9.72
CA LEU A 176 -2.81 18.13 8.91
C LEU A 176 -1.52 18.67 9.54
N HIS A 177 -1.62 19.85 10.18
CA HIS A 177 -0.53 20.48 10.91
C HIS A 177 -0.06 19.62 12.09
N GLN A 178 -0.99 19.11 12.91
CA GLN A 178 -0.69 18.18 14.01
C GLN A 178 -0.06 16.87 13.51
N GLN A 179 -0.50 16.35 12.36
CA GLN A 179 0.07 15.14 11.76
C GLN A 179 1.51 15.36 11.27
N HIS A 180 1.81 16.54 10.72
CA HIS A 180 3.16 16.88 10.28
C HIS A 180 4.11 17.04 11.47
N GLU A 181 3.68 17.72 12.53
CA GLU A 181 4.46 17.86 13.76
C GLU A 181 4.78 16.48 14.39
N GLN A 182 3.80 15.57 14.40
CA GLN A 182 3.99 14.18 14.84
C GLN A 182 4.96 13.40 13.95
N TYR A 183 4.91 13.60 12.64
CA TYR A 183 5.81 12.97 11.69
C TYR A 183 7.26 13.44 11.87
N THR A 184 7.49 14.74 12.03
CA THR A 184 8.83 15.32 12.25
C THR A 184 9.44 14.82 13.57
N LYS A 185 8.66 14.81 14.65
CA LYS A 185 9.07 14.20 15.93
C LYS A 185 9.44 12.72 15.76
N SER A 186 8.69 11.98 14.94
CA SER A 186 8.97 10.57 14.66
C SER A 186 10.26 10.37 13.85
N LYS A 187 10.52 11.23 12.86
CA LYS A 187 11.76 11.22 12.07
C LYS A 187 13.00 11.49 12.91
N GLU A 188 12.95 12.46 13.82
CA GLU A 188 14.05 12.74 14.74
C GLU A 188 14.38 11.56 15.64
N ILE A 189 13.36 10.85 16.12
CA ILE A 189 13.53 9.64 16.93
C ILE A 189 14.18 8.52 16.12
N ILE A 190 13.71 8.29 14.88
CA ILE A 190 14.31 7.29 13.99
C ILE A 190 15.77 7.63 13.72
N SER A 191 16.09 8.88 13.42
CA SER A 191 17.47 9.35 13.20
C SER A 191 18.36 9.09 14.42
N LYS A 192 17.88 9.40 15.62
CA LYS A 192 18.58 9.09 16.88
C LYS A 192 18.83 7.58 17.01
N ILE A 193 17.82 6.74 16.78
CA ILE A 193 17.95 5.28 16.83
C ILE A 193 18.97 4.76 15.82
N THR A 194 18.92 5.23 14.57
CA THR A 194 19.86 4.84 13.52
C THR A 194 21.30 5.25 13.88
N GLY A 195 21.49 6.45 14.43
CA GLY A 195 22.80 6.87 14.97
C GLY A 195 23.29 6.01 16.13
N TYR A 196 22.40 5.55 17.02
CA TYR A 196 22.76 4.66 18.12
C TYR A 196 23.09 3.22 17.68
N LEU A 197 22.38 2.71 16.67
CA LEU A 197 22.64 1.38 16.09
C LEU A 197 23.96 1.37 15.29
N GLN A 198 24.33 2.48 14.66
CA GLN A 198 25.60 2.62 13.95
C GLN A 198 26.80 2.83 14.89
N GLY A 199 26.57 3.08 16.19
CA GLY A 199 27.63 3.42 17.15
C GLY A 199 27.75 2.54 18.39
N SER A 200 27.09 1.39 18.52
CA SER A 200 27.03 0.67 19.80
C SER A 200 27.89 -0.59 19.90
N SER A 201 29.01 -0.44 20.62
CA SER A 201 29.59 -1.43 21.54
C SER A 201 28.99 -1.29 22.96
N LYS A 202 27.69 -0.99 23.08
CA LYS A 202 27.03 -0.68 24.37
C LYS A 202 25.98 -1.72 24.76
N SER A 203 25.87 -1.94 26.08
CA SER A 203 25.18 -3.05 26.76
C SER A 203 23.69 -3.25 26.40
N ASP A 204 23.33 -4.53 26.26
CA ASP A 204 22.01 -5.03 25.81
C ASP A 204 20.81 -4.49 26.60
N ASN A 205 20.99 -4.18 27.88
CA ASN A 205 19.91 -3.65 28.72
C ASN A 205 19.47 -2.24 28.28
N TYR A 206 20.37 -1.45 27.70
CA TYR A 206 20.04 -0.11 27.23
C TYR A 206 19.23 -0.15 25.91
N ILE A 207 19.63 -1.01 24.98
CA ILE A 207 18.92 -1.23 23.72
C ILE A 207 17.51 -1.77 23.98
N LYS A 208 17.37 -2.71 24.93
CA LYS A 208 16.09 -3.26 25.35
C LYS A 208 15.12 -2.18 25.87
N ASN A 209 15.61 -1.25 26.69
CA ASN A 209 14.77 -0.15 27.20
C ASN A 209 14.36 0.84 26.10
N ALA A 210 15.25 1.15 25.16
CA ALA A 210 14.92 1.98 24.01
C ALA A 210 13.85 1.34 23.11
N LEU A 211 13.94 0.02 22.87
CA LEU A 211 12.94 -0.73 22.11
C LEU A 211 11.58 -0.80 22.82
N LEU A 212 11.58 -0.94 24.15
CA LEU A 212 10.34 -0.90 24.94
C LEU A 212 9.65 0.47 24.86
N ASP A 213 10.40 1.56 24.92
CA ASP A 213 9.83 2.91 24.84
C ASP A 213 9.24 3.20 23.44
N VAL A 214 9.90 2.71 22.38
CA VAL A 214 9.38 2.75 21.01
C VAL A 214 8.11 1.91 20.88
N SER A 215 8.11 0.67 21.37
CA SER A 215 6.94 -0.21 21.34
C SER A 215 5.72 0.43 22.04
N HIS A 216 5.94 1.04 23.20
CA HIS A 216 4.89 1.71 23.95
C HIS A 216 4.30 2.91 23.19
N ARG A 217 5.15 3.72 22.54
CA ARG A 217 4.72 4.90 21.77
C ARG A 217 4.00 4.52 20.47
N VAL A 218 4.48 3.51 19.74
CA VAL A 218 3.78 2.98 18.56
C VAL A 218 2.41 2.41 18.94
N SER A 219 2.34 1.69 20.06
CA SER A 219 1.06 1.18 20.58
C SER A 219 0.08 2.31 20.91
N LYS A 220 0.55 3.44 21.45
CA LYS A 220 -0.26 4.64 21.69
C LYS A 220 -0.77 5.24 20.38
N SER A 221 0.08 5.43 19.38
CA SER A 221 -0.32 5.96 18.07
C SER A 221 -1.35 5.08 17.34
N ILE A 222 -1.21 3.75 17.44
CA ILE A 222 -2.20 2.81 16.88
C ILE A 222 -3.57 2.96 17.57
N ARG A 223 -3.58 3.15 18.90
CA ARG A 223 -4.81 3.38 19.66
C ARG A 223 -5.49 4.69 19.23
N ASP A 224 -4.73 5.76 19.08
CA ASP A 224 -5.25 7.08 18.72
C ASP A 224 -5.82 7.05 17.28
N LEU A 225 -5.17 6.34 16.35
CA LEU A 225 -5.71 6.07 15.01
C LEU A 225 -7.02 5.28 15.04
N ARG A 226 -7.13 4.26 15.90
CA ARG A 226 -8.38 3.49 16.07
C ARG A 226 -9.52 4.38 16.59
N GLN A 227 -9.24 5.29 17.53
CA GLN A 227 -10.22 6.24 18.04
C GLN A 227 -10.67 7.21 16.94
N LEU A 228 -9.74 7.74 16.14
CA LEU A 228 -10.07 8.61 15.01
C LEU A 228 -11.00 7.90 14.01
N ILE A 229 -10.69 6.65 13.65
CA ILE A 229 -11.54 5.83 12.76
C ILE A 229 -12.94 5.63 13.37
N ALA A 230 -13.04 5.41 14.68
CA ALA A 230 -14.33 5.27 15.36
C ALA A 230 -15.14 6.57 15.34
N THR A 231 -14.50 7.72 15.55
CA THR A 231 -15.14 9.04 15.48
C THR A 231 -15.65 9.34 14.08
N ILE A 232 -14.85 9.07 13.04
CA ILE A 232 -15.25 9.24 11.63
C ILE A 232 -16.45 8.34 11.29
N ARG A 233 -16.48 7.10 11.80
CA ARG A 233 -17.62 6.18 11.61
C ARG A 233 -18.90 6.70 12.26
N LYS A 234 -18.84 7.21 13.49
CA LYS A 234 -19.99 7.84 14.17
C LYS A 234 -20.49 9.06 13.40
N GLN A 235 -19.61 9.94 12.94
CA GLN A 235 -20.02 11.12 12.17
C GLN A 235 -20.72 10.77 10.84
N ARG A 236 -20.37 9.62 10.23
CA ARG A 236 -21.05 9.12 9.03
C ARG A 236 -22.44 8.54 9.30
N SER A 237 -22.67 7.92 10.46
CA SER A 237 -23.99 7.38 10.82
C SER A 237 -25.03 8.44 11.17
N PHE A 238 -24.62 9.68 11.45
CA PHE A 238 -25.53 10.81 11.69
C PHE A 238 -25.94 11.57 10.41
N ARG A 239 -25.38 11.21 9.24
CA ARG A 239 -25.65 11.87 7.96
C ARG A 239 -26.46 11.02 6.97
N THR A 240 -26.97 9.89 7.45
CA THR A 240 -27.94 9.01 6.78
C THR A 240 -29.24 9.06 7.55
#